data_AF-A0A660VZN7-F1
#
_entry.id   AF-A0A660VZN7-F1
#
_cell.length_a   1.000
_cell.length_b   1.000
_cell.length_c   1.000
_cell.angle_alpha   90.00
_cell.angle_beta   90.00
_cell.angle_gamma   90.00
#
_symmetry.space_group_name_H-M   'P 1'
#
loop_
_entity.id
_entity.type
_entity.pdbx_description
1 polymer ?
#
loop_
_entity_poly.entity_id
_entity_poly.type
_entity_poly.pdbx_seq_one_letter_code
_entity_poly.pdbx_strand_id
1 'polypeptide(L)'
;ALYALAERSKLAVATSKDARTVSEILQSYGLIELFEPGTILDKSAGISKRAHLEALRNFFDCTWSEMTFVDDKVSHLIDCADLGARLYLAAWGYNRTQERELARKRGIPVLKLQDFPSLPFT
;
A
#
# COMPACT_ATOMS: atom_id res chain seq x y z
N ALA A 1 -12.49 1.04 8.77
CA ALA A 1 -11.68 1.55 7.63
C ALA A 1 -11.41 0.45 6.61
N LEU A 2 -10.60 -0.57 6.93
CA LEU A 2 -10.23 -1.62 5.98
C LEU A 2 -11.42 -2.46 5.48
N TYR A 3 -12.41 -2.77 6.33
CA TYR A 3 -13.65 -3.44 5.89
C TYR A 3 -14.37 -2.68 4.76
N ALA A 4 -14.56 -1.37 4.92
CA ALA A 4 -15.19 -0.53 3.89
C ALA A 4 -14.38 -0.45 2.58
N LEU A 5 -13.06 -0.67 2.64
CA LEU A 5 -12.22 -0.78 1.45
C LEU A 5 -12.32 -2.18 0.83
N ALA A 6 -12.32 -3.24 1.64
CA ALA A 6 -12.43 -4.63 1.20
C ALA A 6 -13.76 -4.92 0.48
N GLU A 7 -14.83 -4.20 0.82
CA GLU A 7 -16.13 -4.30 0.10
C GLU A 7 -16.06 -3.87 -1.36
N ARG A 8 -15.05 -3.06 -1.74
CA ARG A 8 -14.97 -2.42 -3.06
C ARG A 8 -13.60 -2.51 -3.73
N SER A 9 -12.67 -3.23 -3.11
CA SER A 9 -11.31 -3.42 -3.61
C SER A 9 -10.70 -4.69 -3.03
N LYS A 10 -9.75 -5.27 -3.76
CA LYS A 10 -8.88 -6.33 -3.24
C LYS A 10 -7.76 -5.71 -2.43
N LEU A 11 -7.48 -6.25 -1.25
CA LEU A 11 -6.44 -5.74 -0.35
C LEU A 11 -5.20 -6.63 -0.41
N ALA A 12 -4.04 -5.98 -0.29
CA ALA A 12 -2.74 -6.63 -0.26
C ALA A 12 -1.79 -5.88 0.68
N VAL A 13 -0.76 -6.57 1.16
CA VAL A 13 0.30 -5.98 1.98
C VAL A 13 1.64 -6.16 1.28
N ALA A 14 2.36 -5.06 1.06
CA ALA A 14 3.75 -5.09 0.59
C ALA A 14 4.67 -4.57 1.71
N THR A 15 5.37 -5.45 2.41
CA THR A 15 6.11 -5.13 3.64
C THR A 15 7.55 -5.64 3.60
N SER A 16 8.45 -4.97 4.32
CA SER A 16 9.83 -5.44 4.56
C SER A 16 9.97 -6.23 5.87
N LYS A 17 8.87 -6.46 6.59
CA LYS A 17 8.80 -7.44 7.69
C LYS A 17 8.64 -8.84 7.10
N ASP A 18 8.84 -9.88 7.90
CA ASP A 18 8.49 -11.26 7.51
C ASP A 18 6.96 -11.49 7.54
N ALA A 19 6.50 -12.43 6.72
CA ALA A 19 5.09 -12.74 6.55
C ALA A 19 4.45 -13.20 7.85
N ARG A 20 5.18 -14.00 8.65
CA ARG A 20 4.68 -14.49 9.94
C ARG A 20 4.30 -13.34 10.87
N THR A 21 5.20 -12.38 11.08
CA THR A 21 4.95 -11.20 11.92
C THR A 21 3.74 -10.42 11.42
N VAL A 22 3.61 -10.24 10.10
CA VAL A 22 2.48 -9.50 9.54
C VAL A 22 1.17 -10.26 9.72
N SER A 23 1.15 -11.57 9.49
CA SER A 23 -0.03 -12.42 9.69
C SER A 23 -0.46 -12.43 11.16
N GLU A 24 0.47 -12.54 12.11
CA GLU A 24 0.17 -12.50 13.54
C GLU A 24 -0.47 -11.14 13.94
N ILE A 25 0.07 -10.02 13.44
CA ILE A 25 -0.51 -8.70 13.66
C ILE A 25 -1.93 -8.64 13.08
N LEU A 26 -2.11 -8.98 11.80
CA LEU A 26 -3.42 -8.93 11.16
C LEU A 26 -4.43 -9.83 11.87
N GLN A 27 -4.03 -11.02 12.30
CA GLN A 27 -4.88 -11.95 13.04
C GLN A 27 -5.29 -11.37 14.40
N SER A 28 -4.35 -10.75 15.15
CA SER A 28 -4.67 -10.13 16.45
C SER A 28 -5.68 -8.99 16.35
N TYR A 29 -5.77 -8.32 15.20
CA TYR A 29 -6.76 -7.28 14.92
C TYR A 29 -8.04 -7.82 14.23
N GLY A 30 -8.14 -9.14 13.98
CA GLY A 30 -9.27 -9.74 13.26
C GLY A 30 -9.34 -9.38 11.77
N LEU A 31 -8.21 -8.96 11.18
CA LEU A 31 -8.13 -8.44 9.81
C LEU A 31 -7.59 -9.44 8.79
N ILE A 32 -7.08 -10.60 9.23
CA ILE A 32 -6.38 -11.54 8.34
C ILE A 32 -7.27 -12.03 7.19
N GLU A 33 -8.56 -12.25 7.45
CA GLU A 33 -9.56 -12.68 6.46
C GLU A 33 -9.84 -11.65 5.36
N LEU A 34 -9.36 -10.40 5.51
CA LEU A 34 -9.49 -9.37 4.48
C LEU A 34 -8.44 -9.49 3.36
N PHE A 35 -7.43 -10.37 3.54
CA PHE A 35 -6.31 -10.51 2.61
C PHE A 35 -6.29 -11.92 2.04
N GLU A 36 -6.28 -12.04 0.71
CA GLU A 36 -6.23 -13.35 0.06
C GLU A 36 -4.86 -14.02 0.28
N PRO A 37 -4.79 -15.35 0.41
CA PRO A 37 -3.51 -16.05 0.47
C PRO A 37 -2.61 -15.68 -0.71
N GLY A 38 -1.35 -15.33 -0.42
CA GLY A 38 -0.39 -14.87 -1.44
C GLY A 38 -0.34 -13.36 -1.68
N THR A 39 -1.24 -12.58 -1.07
CA THR A 39 -1.27 -11.10 -1.20
C THR A 39 -0.50 -10.36 -0.11
N ILE A 40 0.04 -11.10 0.86
CA ILE A 40 0.96 -10.58 1.89
C ILE A 40 2.39 -10.86 1.39
N LEU A 41 2.94 -9.89 0.66
CA LEU A 41 4.30 -9.92 0.16
C LEU A 41 5.26 -9.35 1.19
N ASP A 42 6.07 -10.23 1.75
CA ASP A 42 7.04 -9.93 2.79
C ASP A 42 8.43 -9.65 2.23
N LYS A 43 9.43 -9.48 3.10
CA LYS A 43 10.82 -9.23 2.69
C LYS A 43 11.44 -10.26 1.74
N SER A 44 10.83 -11.44 1.56
CA SER A 44 11.31 -12.50 0.66
C SER A 44 10.69 -12.43 -0.73
N ALA A 45 9.60 -11.68 -0.91
CA ALA A 45 8.86 -11.57 -2.18
C ALA A 45 9.50 -10.59 -3.19
N GLY A 46 10.52 -9.84 -2.79
CA GLY A 46 11.23 -8.90 -3.65
C GLY A 46 12.20 -8.02 -2.87
N ILE A 47 13.22 -7.51 -3.58
CA ILE A 47 14.23 -6.62 -2.98
C ILE A 47 13.68 -5.18 -2.84
N SER A 48 12.71 -4.80 -3.66
CA SER A 48 12.15 -3.45 -3.75
C SER A 48 10.62 -3.44 -3.70
N LYS A 49 10.04 -2.28 -3.35
CA LYS A 49 8.58 -2.08 -3.41
C LYS A 49 8.02 -2.26 -4.82
N ARG A 50 8.78 -1.88 -5.85
CA ARG A 50 8.43 -2.13 -7.24
C ARG A 50 8.19 -3.61 -7.50
N ALA A 51 9.12 -4.48 -7.08
CA ALA A 51 8.98 -5.92 -7.28
C ALA A 51 7.71 -6.48 -6.60
N HIS A 52 7.38 -5.97 -5.40
CA HIS A 52 6.14 -6.35 -4.73
C HIS A 52 4.90 -5.89 -5.51
N LEU A 53 4.90 -4.64 -6.00
CA LEU A 53 3.77 -4.13 -6.79
C LEU A 53 3.61 -4.90 -8.11
N GLU A 54 4.71 -5.27 -8.78
CA GLU A 54 4.68 -6.10 -9.99
C GLU A 54 4.12 -7.49 -9.72
N ALA A 55 4.55 -8.14 -8.63
CA ALA A 55 4.03 -9.44 -8.22
C ALA A 55 2.53 -9.38 -7.90
N LEU A 56 2.07 -8.34 -7.18
CA LEU A 56 0.65 -8.15 -6.88
C LEU A 56 -0.16 -7.85 -8.14
N ARG A 57 0.37 -7.02 -9.05
CA ARG A 57 -0.27 -6.72 -10.33
C ARG A 57 -0.52 -8.00 -11.13
N ASN A 58 0.50 -8.87 -11.21
CA ASN A 58 0.39 -10.14 -11.92
C ASN A 58 -0.54 -11.12 -11.19
N PHE A 59 -0.54 -11.13 -9.86
CA PHE A 59 -1.44 -11.96 -9.05
C PHE A 59 -2.91 -11.60 -9.26
N PHE A 60 -3.23 -10.31 -9.29
CA PHE A 60 -4.60 -9.81 -9.49
C PHE A 60 -5.01 -9.64 -10.95
N ASP A 61 -4.10 -9.87 -11.89
CA ASP A 61 -4.29 -9.64 -13.34
C ASP A 61 -4.92 -8.26 -13.65
N CYS A 62 -4.30 -7.20 -13.11
CA CYS A 62 -4.79 -5.83 -13.26
C CYS A 62 -3.78 -4.89 -13.91
N THR A 63 -4.25 -3.72 -14.35
CA THR A 63 -3.39 -2.65 -14.87
C THR A 63 -2.86 -1.77 -13.74
N TRP A 64 -1.77 -1.04 -14.00
CA TRP A 64 -1.23 -0.11 -13.02
C TRP A 64 -2.23 0.96 -12.59
N SER A 65 -3.03 1.50 -13.52
CA SER A 65 -4.07 2.48 -13.23
C SER A 65 -5.16 1.98 -12.28
N GLU A 66 -5.37 0.67 -12.20
CA GLU A 66 -6.32 0.07 -11.26
C GLU A 66 -5.73 -0.08 -9.86
N MET A 67 -4.40 -0.06 -9.73
CA MET A 67 -3.71 -0.18 -8.45
C MET A 67 -3.65 1.15 -7.70
N THR A 68 -3.85 1.05 -6.38
CA THR A 68 -3.60 2.14 -5.44
C THR A 68 -2.58 1.69 -4.41
N PHE A 69 -1.45 2.39 -4.33
CA PHE A 69 -0.38 2.11 -3.38
C PHE A 69 -0.32 3.20 -2.31
N VAL A 70 -0.46 2.76 -1.06
CA VAL A 70 -0.41 3.61 0.14
C VAL A 70 0.76 3.16 1.00
N ASP A 71 1.71 4.05 1.26
CA ASP A 71 2.89 3.79 2.10
C ASP A 71 3.19 5.03 2.94
N ASP A 72 3.84 4.86 4.08
CA ASP A 72 4.21 5.98 4.96
C ASP A 72 5.60 6.53 4.68
N LYS A 73 6.40 5.88 3.81
CA LYS A 73 7.71 6.34 3.35
C LYS A 73 7.64 6.91 1.94
N VAL A 74 7.92 8.21 1.84
CA VAL A 74 7.89 8.93 0.56
C VAL A 74 8.89 8.38 -0.47
N SER A 75 10.03 7.85 -0.05
CA SER A 75 11.01 7.25 -0.96
C SER A 75 10.43 6.04 -1.69
N HIS A 76 9.69 5.17 -1.00
CA HIS A 76 9.03 4.02 -1.62
C HIS A 76 8.05 4.45 -2.72
N LEU A 77 7.33 5.55 -2.50
CA LEU A 77 6.37 6.09 -3.47
C LEU A 77 7.10 6.71 -4.67
N ILE A 78 8.16 7.48 -4.44
CA ILE A 78 8.99 8.06 -5.51
C ILE A 78 9.57 6.95 -6.40
N ASP A 79 10.07 5.87 -5.79
CA ASP A 79 10.63 4.72 -6.52
C ASP A 79 9.61 3.97 -7.39
N CYS A 80 8.31 4.25 -7.21
CA CYS A 80 7.20 3.63 -7.95
C CYS A 80 6.42 4.62 -8.83
N ALA A 81 6.86 5.89 -8.91
CA ALA A 81 6.08 6.97 -9.52
C ALA A 81 5.85 6.81 -11.04
N ASP A 82 6.76 6.17 -11.75
CA ASP A 82 6.71 5.87 -13.18
C ASP A 82 5.87 4.63 -13.53
N LEU A 83 5.41 3.84 -12.55
CA LEU A 83 4.61 2.64 -12.82
C LEU A 83 3.20 2.99 -13.33
N GLY A 84 2.67 4.18 -13.02
CA GLY A 84 1.30 4.57 -13.37
C GLY A 84 0.24 4.11 -12.35
N ALA A 85 0.65 3.59 -11.20
CA ALA A 85 -0.24 3.34 -10.07
C ALA A 85 -0.61 4.64 -9.34
N ARG A 86 -1.79 4.68 -8.73
CA ARG A 86 -2.20 5.79 -7.86
C ARG A 86 -1.41 5.73 -6.56
N LEU A 87 -0.67 6.78 -6.23
CA LEU A 87 0.21 6.81 -5.06
C LEU A 87 -0.33 7.76 -3.99
N TYR A 88 -0.29 7.34 -2.72
CA TYR A 88 -0.65 8.17 -1.58
C TYR A 88 0.34 8.01 -0.43
N LEU A 89 0.78 9.14 0.15
CA LEU A 89 1.56 9.13 1.39
C LEU A 89 0.61 9.08 2.59
N ALA A 90 0.67 8.00 3.38
CA ALA A 90 -0.10 7.88 4.62
C ALA A 90 0.41 8.84 5.69
N ALA A 91 -0.37 9.85 6.07
CA ALA A 91 0.04 10.86 7.06
C ALA A 91 0.06 10.35 8.51
N TRP A 92 -0.49 9.15 8.77
CA TRP A 92 -0.58 8.53 10.10
C TRP A 92 0.58 7.57 10.41
N GLY A 93 1.57 7.46 9.51
CA GLY A 93 2.79 6.68 9.74
C GLY A 93 3.99 7.55 10.14
N TYR A 94 5.20 7.05 9.90
CA TYR A 94 6.45 7.60 10.44
C TYR A 94 7.09 8.73 9.61
N ASN A 95 6.33 9.44 8.77
CA ASN A 95 6.87 10.57 7.99
C ASN A 95 6.91 11.90 8.76
N ARG A 96 7.97 12.66 8.50
CA ARG A 96 8.18 14.02 9.01
C ARG A 96 7.62 15.08 8.05
N THR A 97 7.59 16.34 8.51
CA THR A 97 7.11 17.48 7.71
C THR A 97 7.83 17.60 6.37
N GLN A 98 9.15 17.40 6.35
CA GLN A 98 9.96 17.44 5.12
C GLN A 98 9.56 16.36 4.10
N GLU A 99 9.18 15.16 4.56
CA GLU A 99 8.74 14.07 3.68
C GLU A 99 7.37 14.35 3.08
N ARG A 100 6.47 14.97 3.86
CA ARG A 100 5.17 15.44 3.35
C ARG A 100 5.34 16.56 2.32
N GLU A 101 6.27 17.48 2.55
CA GLU A 101 6.60 18.53 1.58
C GLU A 101 7.19 17.94 0.30
N LEU A 102 8.10 16.96 0.41
CA LEU A 102 8.66 16.24 -0.72
C LEU A 102 7.56 15.53 -1.53
N ALA A 103 6.64 14.82 -0.87
CA ALA A 103 5.52 14.17 -1.54
C ALA A 103 4.69 15.18 -2.36
N ARG A 104 4.33 16.33 -1.77
CA ARG A 104 3.60 17.40 -2.48
C ARG A 104 4.38 17.94 -3.67
N LYS A 105 5.69 18.20 -3.52
CA LYS A 105 6.55 18.64 -4.63
C LYS A 105 6.63 17.63 -5.78
N ARG A 106 6.43 16.34 -5.48
CA ARG A 106 6.41 15.24 -6.45
C ARG A 106 5.00 14.92 -6.96
N GLY A 107 3.98 15.69 -6.57
CA GLY A 107 2.59 15.45 -6.98
C GLY A 107 1.93 14.25 -6.29
N ILE A 108 2.52 13.71 -5.22
CA ILE A 108 1.97 12.60 -4.44
C ILE A 108 1.05 13.17 -3.33
N PRO A 109 -0.27 12.90 -3.36
CA PRO A 109 -1.17 13.37 -2.32
C PRO A 109 -0.84 12.79 -0.94
N VAL A 110 -0.99 13.62 0.08
CA VAL A 110 -0.83 13.23 1.49
C VAL A 110 -2.20 12.87 2.05
N LEU A 111 -2.40 11.60 2.37
CA LEU A 111 -3.66 11.03 2.80
C LEU A 111 -3.79 11.06 4.33
N LYS A 112 -4.89 11.60 4.85
CA LYS A 112 -5.20 11.54 6.28
C LYS A 112 -5.97 10.26 6.61
N LEU A 113 -5.86 9.78 7.84
CA LEU A 113 -6.48 8.52 8.26
C LEU A 113 -8.00 8.54 8.11
N GLN A 114 -8.62 9.68 8.39
CA GLN A 114 -10.06 9.90 8.21
C GLN A 114 -10.55 9.76 6.76
N ASP A 115 -9.69 10.05 5.79
CA ASP A 115 -10.04 10.05 4.36
C ASP A 115 -9.70 8.71 3.70
N PHE A 116 -8.91 7.85 4.37
CA PHE A 116 -8.51 6.53 3.88
C PHE A 116 -9.70 5.62 3.53
N PRO A 117 -10.77 5.52 4.36
CA PRO A 117 -11.94 4.71 4.01
C PRO A 117 -12.71 5.25 2.81
N SER A 118 -12.47 6.47 2.35
CA SER A 118 -13.13 7.12 1.21
C SER A 118 -12.23 7.27 -0.01
N LEU A 119 -11.09 6.57 -0.06
CA LEU A 119 -10.21 6.61 -1.23
C LEU A 119 -11.01 6.31 -2.51
N PRO A 120 -10.89 7.18 -3.54
CA PRO A 120 -11.53 6.95 -4.83
C PRO A 120 -10.80 5.84 -5.57
N PHE A 121 -11.57 4.91 -6.14
CA PHE A 121 -11.06 3.79 -6.93
C PHE A 121 -11.31 3.96 -8.45
N THR A 122 -11.76 5.14 -8.85
CA THR A 122 -12.04 5.52 -10.25
C THR A 122 -10.80 6.04 -10.95
#